data_AF-X1JG68-F1
#
_entry.id   AF-X1JG68-F1
#
_cell.length_a   1.000
_cell.length_b   1.000
_cell.length_c   1.000
_cell.angle_alpha   90.00
_cell.angle_beta   90.00
_cell.angle_gamma   90.00
#
_symmetry.space_group_name_H-M   'P 1'
#
loop_
_entity.id
_entity.type
_entity.pdbx_description
1 polymer ?
#
loop_
_entity_poly.entity_id
_entity_poly.type
_entity_poly.pdbx_seq_one_letter_code
_entity_poly.pdbx_strand_id
1 'polypeptide(L)'
;IFIVVISILLLGVSFLYAEWVHVTGGYLSNVQFVGNDGWVTDNYGRIRHSSNGGANWEIQESGVTERLYGVYFVSSTTGWISGNDGIILYTDDGGAIWTSQTSGTTDRLDVIFFLDSLNGWAGGSYGTFLHTTDGGGTWVPVSATTYHIYS
;
A
#
# COMPACT_ATOMS: atom_id res chain seq x y z
N ILE A 1 -9.09 66.63 14.49
CA ILE A 1 -8.40 65.42 15.01
C ILE A 1 -8.39 64.40 13.88
N PHE A 2 -7.28 64.32 13.15
CA PHE A 2 -7.09 63.37 12.05
C PHE A 2 -6.51 62.09 12.63
N ILE A 3 -7.14 60.95 12.37
CA ILE A 3 -6.61 59.63 12.71
C ILE A 3 -5.63 59.23 11.61
N VAL A 4 -4.35 59.16 11.94
CA VAL A 4 -3.31 58.53 11.11
C VAL A 4 -3.33 57.05 11.47
N VAL A 5 -3.79 56.19 10.56
CA VAL A 5 -3.63 54.74 10.71
C VAL A 5 -2.30 54.33 10.11
N ILE A 6 -1.50 53.71 10.97
CA ILE A 6 -0.16 53.19 10.80
C ILE A 6 -0.11 52.13 9.69
N SER A 7 0.75 52.33 8.69
CA SER A 7 1.19 51.29 7.75
C SER A 7 2.42 50.60 8.31
N ILE A 8 2.23 49.42 8.92
CA ILE A 8 3.32 48.49 9.23
C ILE A 8 3.59 47.66 7.97
N LEU A 9 4.80 47.80 7.46
CA LEU A 9 5.38 47.01 6.38
C LEU A 9 5.57 45.57 6.90
N LEU A 10 4.68 44.63 6.55
CA LEU A 10 4.94 43.21 6.75
C LEU A 10 5.86 42.74 5.61
N LEU A 11 7.17 42.73 5.89
CA LEU A 11 8.14 41.99 5.09
C LEU A 11 7.72 40.52 5.07
N GLY A 12 7.60 39.97 3.86
CA GLY A 12 7.14 38.62 3.60
C GLY A 12 7.97 37.58 4.34
N VAL A 13 7.38 37.02 5.39
CA VAL A 13 7.70 35.68 5.86
C VAL A 13 6.66 34.77 5.24
N SER A 14 7.00 34.18 4.08
CA SER A 14 6.28 33.01 3.61
C SER A 14 6.57 31.90 4.61
N PHE A 15 5.67 31.69 5.56
CA PHE A 15 5.67 30.48 6.34
C PHE A 15 5.44 29.33 5.35
N LEU A 16 6.37 28.38 5.27
CA LEU A 16 6.15 27.12 4.57
C LEU A 16 5.14 26.32 5.38
N TYR A 17 3.87 26.66 5.27
CA TYR A 17 2.81 25.81 5.80
C TYR A 17 2.63 24.65 4.83
N ALA A 18 2.62 23.42 5.36
CA ALA A 18 2.21 22.27 4.58
C ALA A 18 0.73 22.47 4.19
N GLU A 19 0.46 22.63 2.89
CA GLU A 19 -0.90 22.68 2.38
C GLU A 19 -1.43 21.24 2.22
N TRP A 20 -2.61 20.97 2.78
CA TRP A 20 -3.32 19.73 2.52
C TRP A 20 -3.86 19.77 1.08
N VAL A 21 -3.21 19.05 0.18
CA VAL A 21 -3.72 18.83 -1.18
C VAL A 21 -4.62 17.60 -1.16
N HIS A 22 -5.90 17.80 -1.45
CA HIS A 22 -6.83 16.70 -1.58
C HIS A 22 -6.65 16.01 -2.95
N VAL A 23 -6.19 14.76 -2.95
CA VAL A 23 -6.12 13.94 -4.16
C VAL A 23 -7.44 13.19 -4.31
N THR A 24 -8.25 13.58 -5.31
CA THR A 24 -9.55 12.93 -5.58
C THR A 24 -9.39 11.60 -6.32
N GLY A 25 -10.24 10.62 -5.99
CA GLY A 25 -10.53 9.46 -6.83
C GLY A 25 -10.37 8.13 -6.13
N GLY A 26 -11.50 7.46 -5.89
CA GLY A 26 -11.56 6.15 -5.22
C GLY A 26 -11.52 6.23 -3.69
N TYR A 27 -12.01 5.18 -3.04
CA TYR A 27 -11.73 4.91 -1.63
C TYR A 27 -10.35 4.27 -1.55
N LEU A 28 -9.40 5.02 -1.02
CA LEU A 28 -8.04 4.54 -0.76
C LEU A 28 -8.08 3.52 0.40
N SER A 29 -7.36 2.41 0.26
CA SER A 29 -7.35 1.32 1.24
C SER A 29 -6.12 1.38 2.15
N ASN A 30 -4.93 1.59 1.59
CA ASN A 30 -3.68 1.58 2.34
C ASN A 30 -2.60 2.43 1.65
N VAL A 31 -1.58 2.83 2.40
CA VAL A 31 -0.42 3.58 1.90
C VAL A 31 0.85 3.08 2.56
N GLN A 32 1.92 2.96 1.78
CA GLN A 32 3.26 2.72 2.30
C GLN A 32 4.28 3.59 1.57
N PHE A 33 5.29 4.05 2.31
CA PHE A 33 6.47 4.69 1.74
C PHE A 33 7.74 3.86 1.98
N VAL A 34 8.63 3.85 0.99
CA VAL A 34 10.01 3.40 1.09
C VAL A 34 10.90 4.54 0.59
N GLY A 35 11.49 5.28 1.51
CA GLY A 35 12.18 6.53 1.17
C GLY A 35 11.21 7.57 0.62
N ASN A 36 11.50 8.10 -0.58
CA ASN A 36 10.61 9.03 -1.28
C ASN A 36 9.54 8.35 -2.13
N ASP A 37 9.68 7.05 -2.36
CA ASP A 37 8.71 6.28 -3.12
C ASP A 37 7.52 5.91 -2.24
N GLY A 38 6.31 6.13 -2.73
CA GLY A 38 5.07 5.82 -2.02
C GLY A 38 4.08 5.10 -2.91
N TRP A 39 3.35 4.13 -2.37
CA TRP A 39 2.30 3.39 -3.06
C TRP A 39 1.00 3.43 -2.28
N VAL A 40 -0.11 3.60 -3.00
CA VAL A 40 -1.47 3.61 -2.45
C VAL A 40 -2.35 2.65 -3.24
N THR A 41 -3.09 1.81 -2.54
CA THR A 41 -4.09 0.89 -3.12
C THR A 41 -5.50 1.49 -3.02
N ASP A 42 -6.39 1.15 -3.96
CA ASP A 42 -7.79 1.61 -3.92
C ASP A 42 -8.84 0.52 -4.19
N ASN A 43 -10.11 0.94 -4.17
CA ASN A 43 -11.27 0.08 -4.35
C ASN A 43 -11.66 -0.25 -5.81
N TYR A 44 -10.88 0.22 -6.79
CA TYR A 44 -11.11 0.02 -8.22
C TYR A 44 -9.94 -0.72 -8.89
N GLY A 45 -9.12 -1.41 -8.10
CA GLY A 45 -7.95 -2.12 -8.61
C GLY A 45 -6.78 -1.20 -8.97
N ARG A 46 -6.83 0.11 -8.69
CA ARG A 46 -5.76 1.01 -9.10
C ARG A 46 -4.69 1.08 -8.02
N ILE A 47 -3.48 1.34 -8.47
CA ILE A 47 -2.33 1.62 -7.63
C ILE A 47 -1.88 3.03 -7.98
N ARG A 48 -1.59 3.84 -6.96
CA ARG A 48 -1.01 5.16 -7.16
C ARG A 48 0.42 5.13 -6.65
N HIS A 49 1.36 5.62 -7.45
CA HIS A 49 2.77 5.73 -7.08
C HIS A 49 3.20 7.19 -7.03
N SER A 50 4.08 7.52 -6.09
CA SER A 50 4.78 8.79 -6.00
C SER A 50 6.27 8.50 -5.88
N SER A 51 7.12 9.27 -6.56
CA SER A 51 8.58 9.18 -6.45
C SER A 51 9.21 10.37 -5.70
N ASN A 52 8.37 11.26 -5.16
CA ASN A 52 8.82 12.52 -4.53
C ASN A 52 8.14 12.82 -3.20
N GLY A 53 7.92 11.79 -2.39
CA GLY A 53 7.40 11.94 -1.03
C GLY A 53 5.92 12.34 -1.00
N GLY A 54 5.16 11.98 -2.04
CA GLY A 54 3.72 12.23 -2.11
C GLY A 54 3.32 13.61 -2.65
N ALA A 55 4.26 14.39 -3.21
CA ALA A 55 3.94 15.69 -3.80
C ALA A 55 3.19 15.55 -5.14
N ASN A 56 3.48 14.53 -5.96
CA ASN A 56 2.61 14.10 -7.05
C ASN A 56 2.41 12.58 -7.04
N TRP A 57 1.27 12.14 -7.61
CA TRP A 57 0.86 10.74 -7.68
C TRP A 57 0.44 10.39 -9.11
N GLU A 58 0.92 9.26 -9.60
CA GLU A 58 0.62 8.70 -10.93
C GLU A 58 -0.06 7.35 -10.79
N ILE A 59 -0.92 6.98 -11.74
CA ILE A 59 -1.59 5.67 -11.73
C ILE A 59 -0.64 4.61 -12.30
N GLN A 60 -0.50 3.51 -11.60
CA GLN A 60 0.05 2.25 -12.08
C GLN A 60 -1.10 1.25 -12.31
N GLU A 61 -1.11 0.62 -13.48
CA GLU A 61 -2.10 -0.39 -13.82
C GLU A 61 -1.74 -1.72 -13.14
N SER A 62 -2.65 -2.27 -12.36
CA SER A 62 -2.47 -3.54 -11.65
C SER A 62 -2.85 -4.77 -12.50
N GLY A 63 -3.63 -4.55 -13.57
CA GLY A 63 -4.26 -5.61 -14.36
C GLY A 63 -5.52 -6.22 -13.76
N VAL A 64 -6.02 -5.70 -12.63
CA VAL A 64 -7.25 -6.18 -11.96
C VAL A 64 -8.24 -5.04 -11.71
N THR A 65 -9.51 -5.38 -11.49
CA THR A 65 -10.58 -4.40 -11.21
C THR A 65 -11.12 -4.45 -9.79
N GLU A 66 -10.75 -5.50 -9.07
CA GLU A 66 -11.17 -5.80 -7.72
C GLU A 66 -10.45 -4.88 -6.72
N ARG A 67 -11.05 -4.71 -5.55
CA ARG A 67 -10.47 -3.89 -4.49
C ARG A 67 -9.14 -4.47 -4.01
N LEU A 68 -8.14 -3.60 -3.93
CA LEU A 68 -6.84 -3.87 -3.32
C LEU A 68 -6.85 -3.33 -1.88
N TYR A 69 -6.22 -4.06 -0.97
CA TYR A 69 -6.17 -3.75 0.46
C TYR A 69 -4.73 -3.58 0.95
N GLY A 70 -3.99 -4.67 1.08
CA GLY A 70 -2.62 -4.65 1.58
C GLY A 70 -1.64 -4.14 0.53
N VAL A 71 -0.62 -3.40 0.97
CA VAL A 71 0.57 -3.07 0.17
C VAL A 71 1.78 -3.23 1.06
N TYR A 72 2.81 -3.88 0.53
CA TYR A 72 4.08 -4.05 1.23
C TYR A 72 5.26 -4.11 0.26
N PHE A 73 6.17 -3.16 0.36
CA PHE A 73 7.43 -3.04 -0.35
C PHE A 73 8.60 -3.28 0.61
N VAL A 74 9.53 -4.15 0.23
CA VAL A 74 10.80 -4.40 0.95
C VAL A 74 11.92 -3.48 0.46
N SER A 75 11.77 -2.93 -0.73
CA SER A 75 12.67 -1.94 -1.35
C SER A 75 11.83 -1.02 -2.25
N SER A 76 12.43 0.00 -2.86
CA SER A 76 11.69 0.86 -3.79
C SER A 76 11.31 0.17 -5.11
N THR A 77 11.82 -1.03 -5.37
CA THR A 77 11.56 -1.79 -6.60
C THR A 77 10.75 -3.07 -6.35
N THR A 78 10.85 -3.67 -5.17
CA THR A 78 10.27 -4.98 -4.89
C THR A 78 9.15 -4.88 -3.87
N GLY A 79 7.94 -5.31 -4.26
CA GLY A 79 6.76 -5.23 -3.42
C GLY A 79 5.61 -6.13 -3.83
N TRP A 80 4.65 -6.25 -2.91
CA TRP A 80 3.46 -7.06 -3.04
C TRP A 80 2.22 -6.29 -2.63
N ILE A 81 1.09 -6.69 -3.20
CA ILE A 81 -0.24 -6.16 -2.87
C ILE A 81 -1.20 -7.33 -2.68
N SER A 82 -2.14 -7.22 -1.74
CA SER A 82 -3.24 -8.17 -1.56
C SER A 82 -4.60 -7.54 -1.86
N GLY A 83 -5.58 -8.34 -2.24
CA GLY A 83 -6.90 -7.86 -2.66
C GLY A 83 -8.08 -8.80 -2.34
N ASN A 84 -9.26 -8.40 -2.82
CA ASN A 84 -10.42 -9.28 -2.93
C ASN A 84 -10.11 -10.51 -3.79
N ASP A 85 -10.94 -11.54 -3.68
CA ASP A 85 -10.89 -12.75 -4.52
C ASP A 85 -9.53 -13.47 -4.50
N GLY A 86 -8.82 -13.41 -3.37
CA GLY A 86 -7.51 -14.04 -3.20
C GLY A 86 -6.37 -13.39 -3.97
N ILE A 87 -6.55 -12.17 -4.49
CA ILE A 87 -5.54 -11.47 -5.28
C ILE A 87 -4.27 -11.26 -4.45
N ILE A 88 -3.14 -11.68 -5.03
CA ILE A 88 -1.80 -11.28 -4.64
C ILE A 88 -1.08 -10.81 -5.90
N LEU A 89 -0.57 -9.59 -5.89
CA LEU A 89 0.24 -9.03 -6.97
C LEU A 89 1.67 -8.85 -6.48
N TYR A 90 2.62 -8.99 -7.40
CA TYR A 90 4.05 -8.81 -7.16
C TYR A 90 4.66 -7.89 -8.23
N THR A 91 5.65 -7.11 -7.83
CA THR A 91 6.51 -6.34 -8.72
C THR A 91 7.97 -6.42 -8.25
N ASP A 92 8.90 -6.38 -9.19
CA ASP A 92 10.34 -6.21 -8.97
C ASP A 92 10.92 -4.98 -9.68
N ASP A 93 10.06 -4.13 -10.26
CA ASP A 93 10.42 -2.93 -11.02
C ASP A 93 9.74 -1.65 -10.50
N GLY A 94 9.26 -1.66 -9.24
CA GLY A 94 8.62 -0.52 -8.59
C GLY A 94 7.15 -0.30 -8.98
N GLY A 95 6.55 -1.32 -9.61
CA GLY A 95 5.16 -1.30 -10.06
C GLY A 95 4.97 -0.78 -11.47
N ALA A 96 6.04 -0.74 -12.28
CA ALA A 96 5.89 -0.56 -13.72
C ALA A 96 5.20 -1.79 -14.34
N ILE A 97 5.45 -2.98 -13.80
CA ILE A 97 4.73 -4.22 -14.10
C ILE A 97 4.29 -4.87 -12.79
N TRP A 98 3.01 -5.26 -12.74
CA TRP A 98 2.44 -6.07 -11.68
C TRP A 98 2.07 -7.45 -12.22
N THR A 99 2.55 -8.50 -11.55
CA THR A 99 2.30 -9.91 -11.92
C THR A 99 1.47 -10.58 -10.84
N SER A 100 0.41 -11.30 -11.24
CA SER A 100 -0.43 -12.05 -10.31
C SER A 100 0.28 -13.31 -9.79
N GLN A 101 0.16 -13.56 -8.50
CA GLN A 101 0.63 -14.78 -7.83
C GLN A 101 -0.56 -15.60 -7.34
N THR A 102 -0.52 -16.92 -7.55
CA THR A 102 -1.59 -17.83 -7.12
C THR A 102 -1.55 -18.00 -5.61
N SER A 103 -2.56 -17.46 -4.91
CA SER A 103 -2.69 -17.57 -3.45
C SER A 103 -3.27 -18.92 -2.98
N GLY A 104 -3.96 -19.64 -3.86
CA GLY A 104 -4.64 -20.89 -3.52
C GLY A 104 -5.98 -20.71 -2.79
N THR A 105 -6.49 -19.49 -2.70
CA THR A 105 -7.81 -19.17 -2.12
C THR A 105 -8.54 -18.14 -2.99
N THR A 106 -9.85 -18.03 -2.80
CA THR A 106 -10.67 -16.93 -3.34
C THR A 106 -11.15 -15.99 -2.23
N ASP A 107 -10.67 -16.16 -1.00
CA ASP A 107 -11.03 -15.28 0.10
C ASP A 107 -10.41 -13.90 -0.07
N ARG A 108 -11.10 -12.87 0.42
CA ARG A 108 -10.52 -11.53 0.52
C ARG A 108 -9.29 -11.55 1.43
N LEU A 109 -8.16 -11.05 0.91
CA LEU A 109 -6.91 -10.87 1.64
C LEU A 109 -6.73 -9.39 2.04
N ASP A 110 -6.97 -9.11 3.31
CA ASP A 110 -7.00 -7.76 3.89
C ASP A 110 -5.59 -7.19 4.15
N VAL A 111 -4.60 -8.06 4.39
CA VAL A 111 -3.24 -7.66 4.76
C VAL A 111 -2.19 -8.50 4.05
N ILE A 112 -1.04 -7.89 3.78
CA ILE A 112 0.16 -8.54 3.29
C ILE A 112 1.39 -7.95 3.98
N PHE A 113 2.36 -8.78 4.30
CA PHE A 113 3.59 -8.38 4.99
C PHE A 113 4.75 -9.27 4.55
N PHE A 114 5.93 -8.70 4.37
CA PHE A 114 7.15 -9.44 4.08
C PHE A 114 8.27 -9.07 5.04
N LEU A 115 8.96 -10.09 5.57
CA LEU A 115 10.14 -9.90 6.41
C LEU A 115 11.37 -9.55 5.55
N ASP A 116 11.46 -10.20 4.40
CA ASP A 116 12.48 -10.03 3.37
C ASP A 116 11.87 -10.38 2.00
N SER A 117 12.67 -10.45 0.94
CA SER A 117 12.14 -10.70 -0.41
C SER A 117 11.61 -12.13 -0.64
N LEU A 118 11.80 -13.04 0.31
CA LEU A 118 11.43 -14.46 0.19
C LEU A 118 10.33 -14.86 1.17
N ASN A 119 10.38 -14.33 2.39
CA ASN A 119 9.50 -14.72 3.50
C ASN A 119 8.38 -13.71 3.70
N GLY A 120 7.14 -14.13 3.44
CA GLY A 120 5.97 -13.26 3.49
C GLY A 120 4.68 -13.95 3.91
N TRP A 121 3.73 -13.15 4.38
CA TRP A 121 2.44 -13.60 4.88
C TRP A 121 1.31 -12.77 4.28
N ALA A 122 0.19 -13.42 3.99
CA ALA A 122 -1.06 -12.78 3.61
C ALA A 122 -2.18 -13.27 4.52
N GLY A 123 -3.06 -12.36 4.95
CA GLY A 123 -4.13 -12.66 5.89
C GLY A 123 -5.44 -12.02 5.47
N GLY A 124 -6.56 -12.65 5.81
CA GLY A 124 -7.86 -12.20 5.32
C GLY A 124 -9.08 -12.82 5.99
N SER A 125 -10.17 -12.87 5.22
CA SER A 125 -11.48 -13.36 5.66
C SER A 125 -11.43 -14.81 6.14
N TYR A 126 -12.40 -15.19 6.98
CA TYR A 126 -12.60 -16.58 7.44
C TYR A 126 -11.39 -17.24 8.13
N GLY A 127 -10.46 -16.42 8.65
CA GLY A 127 -9.24 -16.93 9.28
C GLY A 127 -8.18 -17.38 8.27
N THR A 128 -8.34 -17.04 6.99
CA THR A 128 -7.34 -17.32 5.96
C THR A 128 -6.03 -16.63 6.30
N PHE A 129 -4.99 -17.44 6.42
CA PHE A 129 -3.63 -17.00 6.71
C PHE A 129 -2.67 -17.86 5.88
N LEU A 130 -1.89 -17.21 5.03
CA LEU A 130 -1.00 -17.81 4.05
C LEU A 130 0.44 -17.40 4.36
N HIS A 131 1.39 -18.27 4.03
CA HIS A 131 2.82 -18.02 4.15
C HIS A 131 3.56 -18.47 2.89
N THR A 132 4.55 -17.70 2.48
CA THR A 132 5.49 -18.03 1.43
C THR A 132 6.93 -17.97 1.95
N THR A 133 7.79 -18.79 1.38
CA THR A 133 9.25 -18.80 1.63
C THR A 133 10.07 -18.63 0.34
N ASP A 134 9.38 -18.37 -0.77
CA ASP A 134 9.95 -18.25 -2.13
C ASP A 134 9.49 -16.97 -2.84
N GLY A 135 9.14 -15.92 -2.09
CA GLY A 135 8.73 -14.62 -2.63
C GLY A 135 7.33 -14.63 -3.25
N GLY A 136 6.52 -15.64 -2.92
CA GLY A 136 5.16 -15.82 -3.43
C GLY A 136 5.07 -16.63 -4.72
N GLY A 137 6.15 -17.35 -5.09
CA GLY A 137 6.06 -18.42 -6.09
C GLY A 137 5.09 -19.50 -5.64
N THR A 138 5.05 -19.78 -4.33
CA THR A 138 4.10 -20.66 -3.66
C THR A 138 3.58 -20.03 -2.37
N TRP A 139 2.26 -20.04 -2.19
CA TRP A 139 1.59 -19.64 -0.97
C TRP A 139 0.95 -20.87 -0.31
N VAL A 140 1.26 -21.09 0.98
CA VAL A 140 0.78 -22.25 1.75
C VAL A 140 -0.07 -21.79 2.92
N PRO A 141 -1.28 -22.37 3.14
CA PRO A 141 -2.08 -22.08 4.31
C PRO A 141 -1.34 -22.43 5.61
N VAL A 142 -1.30 -21.48 6.54
CA VAL A 142 -0.79 -21.70 7.89
C VAL A 142 -1.93 -22.20 8.75
N SER A 143 -1.95 -23.50 9.01
CA SER A 143 -2.89 -24.06 9.98
C SER A 143 -2.43 -23.75 11.39
N ALA A 144 -3.31 -23.21 12.23
CA ALA A 144 -3.09 -23.22 13.67
C ALA A 144 -3.08 -24.70 14.11
N THR A 145 -1.90 -25.27 14.37
CA THR A 145 -1.86 -26.51 15.14
C THR A 145 -2.26 -26.15 16.56
N THR A 146 -3.52 -26.39 16.90
CA THR A 146 -3.97 -26.39 18.28
C THR A 146 -3.26 -27.54 18.98
N TYR A 147 -2.06 -27.30 19.53
CA TYR A 147 -1.61 -28.09 20.67
C TYR A 147 -2.55 -27.72 21.81
N HIS A 148 -3.61 -28.52 21.98
CA HIS A 148 -4.35 -28.54 23.23
C HIS A 148 -3.36 -28.99 24.32
N ILE A 149 -2.71 -28.04 24.96
CA ILE A 149 -2.12 -28.26 26.28
C ILE A 149 -3.29 -28.44 27.23
N TYR A 150 -3.67 -29.70 27.47
CA TYR A 150 -4.43 -30.05 28.66
C TYR A 150 -3.53 -29.74 29.86
N SER A 151 -3.82 -28.64 30.55
CA SER A 151 -3.36 -28.40 31.93
C SER A 151 -4.25 -29.14 32.91
#